data_AF-A0AAN7A9L0-F1
#
_entry.id   AF-A0AAN7A9L0-F1
#
_cell.length_a   1.000
_cell.length_b   1.000
_cell.length_c   1.000
_cell.angle_alpha   90.00
_cell.angle_beta   90.00
_cell.angle_gamma   90.00
#
_symmetry.space_group_name_H-M   'P 1'
#
loop_
_entity.id
_entity.type
_entity.pdbx_description
1 polymer ?
#
loop_
_entity_poly.entity_id
_entity_poly.type
_entity_poly.pdbx_seq_one_letter_code
_entity_poly.pdbx_strand_id
1 'polypeptide(L)'
;MKTLTQIVSLSAVSTLVDALPSTGVLIPRAPPSDFTPNPNVGPGGSRWKDSPHFRIYGATNDAVADRTIAMLEAAYNCFVDDLGWRSPGLSFRQDHDNGPWHKLNVYQLETLPGAAANTPTDLNRGLAWLNVAKTWMTEPGVVVHEFGHALTYSAGWWIDQYRTGAWWETVANFVADTYLTSPHCAPARAKYNQPEGNTIMELKKVIGDSFQVIVDGTVNTANHYQAFPFLTYLHNNPDQIQGLGTSIFPGVWTQYKRYSDETPLHVLERLIAPGGTKIQTVVAKYWARMAFVDINHPKAQTMWRSQRSQINYANLDNQGSGRWRVKSARRPRYMGANIIPLKTNGAVNVSVTVTVSGAGRLTPTLVVRQASGAVRYIEMVSGSGNVAVGNGEEAMLVVVNTPANLVLFDPFKLTAETNTGVDYTVQIVGATA
;
A
#
# COMPACT_ATOMS: atom_id res chain seq x y z
N MET A 1 50.06 3.19 -75.28
CA MET A 1 48.73 3.46 -75.85
C MET A 1 47.76 2.47 -75.23
N LYS A 2 46.69 2.97 -74.57
CA LYS A 2 45.47 2.26 -74.13
C LYS A 2 45.60 1.09 -73.13
N THR A 3 45.02 1.35 -71.97
CA THR A 3 44.39 0.46 -70.99
C THR A 3 43.81 -0.83 -71.58
N LEU A 4 44.06 -1.97 -70.92
CA LEU A 4 43.19 -3.14 -70.97
C LEU A 4 42.95 -3.68 -69.56
N THR A 5 41.69 -3.70 -69.19
CA THR A 5 41.08 -4.15 -67.94
C THR A 5 41.12 -5.68 -67.85
N GLN A 6 41.54 -6.24 -66.71
CA GLN A 6 41.33 -7.66 -66.41
C GLN A 6 40.52 -7.80 -65.12
N ILE A 7 39.34 -8.39 -65.28
CA ILE A 7 38.32 -8.67 -64.27
C ILE A 7 38.78 -9.90 -63.48
N VAL A 8 38.89 -9.78 -62.16
CA VAL A 8 39.02 -10.94 -61.26
C VAL A 8 37.68 -11.13 -60.55
N SER A 9 37.03 -12.25 -60.87
CA SER A 9 35.80 -12.72 -60.25
C SER A 9 36.11 -13.27 -58.84
N LEU A 10 35.56 -12.63 -57.79
CA LEU A 10 35.51 -13.23 -56.45
C LEU A 10 34.23 -14.07 -56.32
N SER A 11 34.41 -15.38 -56.15
CA SER A 11 33.35 -16.31 -55.75
C SER A 11 32.96 -16.05 -54.29
N ALA A 12 31.67 -15.80 -54.07
CA ALA A 12 31.09 -15.65 -52.74
C ALA A 12 31.04 -17.00 -52.01
N VAL A 13 31.62 -17.05 -50.81
CA VAL A 13 31.46 -18.14 -49.86
C VAL A 13 30.16 -17.90 -49.10
N SER A 14 29.12 -18.69 -49.40
CA SER A 14 27.90 -18.75 -48.58
C SER A 14 28.19 -19.47 -47.28
N THR A 15 28.27 -18.72 -46.18
CA THR A 15 28.18 -19.28 -44.83
C THR A 15 26.73 -19.64 -44.53
N LEU A 16 26.44 -20.93 -44.39
CA LEU A 16 25.23 -21.45 -43.78
C LEU A 16 25.15 -20.94 -42.34
N VAL A 17 24.23 -20.01 -42.08
CA VAL A 17 23.80 -19.66 -40.73
C VAL A 17 22.73 -20.67 -40.36
N ASP A 18 23.08 -21.59 -39.47
CA ASP A 18 22.10 -22.47 -38.83
C ASP A 18 21.05 -21.60 -38.13
N ALA A 19 19.80 -21.71 -38.59
CA ALA A 19 18.66 -21.06 -37.98
C ALA A 19 18.46 -21.64 -36.58
N LEU A 20 18.82 -20.86 -35.56
CA LEU A 20 18.37 -21.09 -34.19
C LEU A 20 16.84 -21.17 -34.18
N PRO A 21 16.23 -22.13 -33.45
CA PRO A 21 14.79 -22.17 -33.30
C PRO A 21 14.32 -20.85 -32.69
N SER A 22 13.47 -20.14 -33.44
CA SER A 22 12.66 -19.02 -32.96
C SER A 22 11.96 -19.46 -31.67
N THR A 23 12.43 -18.96 -30.53
CA THR A 23 11.63 -18.95 -29.31
C THR A 23 10.43 -18.07 -29.62
N GLY A 24 9.33 -18.69 -30.05
CA GLY A 24 8.10 -18.00 -30.35
C GLY A 24 7.72 -17.09 -29.19
N VAL A 25 7.65 -15.79 -29.44
CA VAL A 25 7.10 -14.83 -28.51
C VAL A 25 5.64 -15.25 -28.30
N LEU A 26 5.35 -15.87 -27.16
CA LEU A 26 3.98 -16.17 -26.77
C LEU A 26 3.26 -14.83 -26.59
N ILE A 27 2.41 -14.49 -27.57
CA ILE A 27 1.56 -13.31 -27.48
C ILE A 27 0.58 -13.55 -26.32
N PRO A 28 0.50 -12.65 -25.32
CA PRO A 28 -0.46 -12.77 -24.24
C PRO A 28 -1.87 -12.86 -24.82
N ARG A 29 -2.60 -13.92 -24.48
CA ARG A 29 -3.99 -14.08 -24.91
C ARG A 29 -4.84 -13.08 -24.13
N ALA A 30 -5.66 -12.29 -24.81
CA ALA A 30 -6.59 -11.40 -24.15
C ALA A 30 -7.57 -12.20 -23.27
N PRO A 31 -7.90 -11.72 -22.06
CA PRO A 31 -8.89 -12.38 -21.21
C PRO A 31 -10.24 -12.47 -21.92
N PRO A 32 -10.97 -13.59 -21.80
CA PRO A 32 -12.31 -13.70 -22.37
C PRO A 32 -13.27 -12.78 -21.62
N SER A 33 -14.33 -12.32 -22.29
CA SER A 33 -15.37 -11.50 -21.66
C SER A 33 -16.22 -12.24 -20.62
N ASP A 34 -16.13 -13.57 -20.59
CA ASP A 34 -16.81 -14.44 -19.64
C ASP A 34 -15.85 -15.57 -19.22
N PHE A 35 -15.57 -15.67 -17.93
CA PHE A 35 -14.61 -16.63 -17.38
C PHE A 35 -15.25 -18.00 -17.18
N THR A 36 -14.44 -19.06 -17.27
CA THR A 36 -14.95 -20.42 -17.10
C THR A 36 -15.25 -20.69 -15.63
N PRO A 37 -16.46 -21.13 -15.26
CA PRO A 37 -16.73 -21.49 -13.88
C PRO A 37 -15.86 -22.65 -13.40
N ASN A 38 -15.44 -22.62 -12.14
CA ASN A 38 -14.64 -23.70 -11.54
C ASN A 38 -15.27 -24.18 -10.22
N PRO A 39 -16.26 -25.09 -10.26
CA PRO A 39 -16.95 -25.55 -9.05
C PRO A 39 -16.07 -26.37 -8.10
N ASN A 40 -14.84 -26.71 -8.51
CA ASN A 40 -13.91 -27.54 -7.73
C ASN A 40 -12.99 -26.72 -6.80
N VAL A 41 -13.13 -25.38 -6.78
CA VAL A 41 -12.38 -24.48 -5.88
C VAL A 41 -13.31 -24.01 -4.76
N GLY A 42 -13.00 -24.37 -3.52
CA GLY A 42 -13.86 -24.11 -2.36
C GLY A 42 -14.92 -25.22 -2.11
N PRO A 43 -15.92 -24.97 -1.24
CA PRO A 43 -16.87 -26.00 -0.79
C PRO A 43 -17.84 -26.52 -1.86
N GLY A 44 -17.95 -25.85 -3.00
CA GLY A 44 -18.94 -26.18 -4.03
C GLY A 44 -20.39 -25.81 -3.62
N GLY A 45 -21.37 -26.31 -4.37
CA GLY A 45 -22.79 -26.05 -4.10
C GLY A 45 -23.65 -26.21 -5.35
N SER A 46 -24.96 -26.42 -5.15
CA SER A 46 -25.95 -26.62 -6.22
C SER A 46 -26.75 -25.37 -6.59
N ARG A 47 -26.67 -24.30 -5.77
CA ARG A 47 -27.35 -23.02 -5.99
C ARG A 47 -26.31 -21.91 -6.12
N TRP A 48 -26.25 -21.29 -7.30
CA TRP A 48 -25.34 -20.19 -7.58
C TRP A 48 -25.94 -19.18 -8.55
N LYS A 49 -25.32 -18.00 -8.60
CA LYS A 49 -25.55 -16.98 -9.63
C LYS A 49 -24.20 -16.54 -10.20
N ASP A 50 -24.13 -16.44 -11.52
CA ASP A 50 -22.92 -16.08 -12.25
C ASP A 50 -22.96 -14.62 -12.72
N SER A 51 -21.79 -14.02 -12.79
CA SER A 51 -21.45 -12.81 -13.55
C SER A 51 -20.19 -13.10 -14.37
N PRO A 52 -19.75 -12.24 -15.32
CA PRO A 52 -18.56 -12.48 -16.13
C PRO A 52 -17.35 -13.04 -15.37
N HIS A 53 -17.00 -12.45 -14.23
CA HIS A 53 -15.80 -12.80 -13.47
C HIS A 53 -16.06 -13.55 -12.15
N PHE A 54 -17.31 -13.63 -11.69
CA PHE A 54 -17.63 -14.16 -10.36
C PHE A 54 -18.74 -15.20 -10.39
N ARG A 55 -18.69 -16.11 -9.42
CA ARG A 55 -19.78 -17.05 -9.10
C ARG A 55 -20.14 -16.95 -7.63
N ILE A 56 -21.37 -16.57 -7.33
CA ILE A 56 -21.88 -16.46 -5.95
C ILE A 56 -22.68 -17.70 -5.59
N TYR A 57 -22.22 -18.45 -4.60
CA TYR A 57 -22.86 -19.65 -4.07
C TYR A 57 -23.69 -19.34 -2.82
N GLY A 58 -24.85 -19.98 -2.74
CA GLY A 58 -25.64 -20.05 -1.49
C GLY A 58 -26.22 -18.71 -1.01
N ALA A 59 -26.19 -17.66 -1.85
CA ALA A 59 -26.78 -16.37 -1.51
C ALA A 59 -28.24 -16.53 -1.05
N THR A 60 -28.63 -15.77 -0.02
CA THR A 60 -29.97 -15.88 0.59
C THR A 60 -31.08 -15.78 -0.47
N ASN A 61 -30.96 -14.79 -1.37
CA ASN A 61 -31.82 -14.59 -2.52
C ASN A 61 -31.03 -13.90 -3.65
N ASP A 62 -31.65 -13.80 -4.82
CA ASP A 62 -31.05 -13.18 -5.99
C ASP A 62 -30.66 -11.72 -5.78
N ALA A 63 -31.43 -10.95 -5.00
CA ALA A 63 -31.10 -9.55 -4.71
C ALA A 63 -29.82 -9.40 -3.86
N VAL A 64 -29.51 -10.38 -2.99
CA VAL A 64 -28.21 -10.43 -2.31
C VAL A 64 -27.10 -10.75 -3.31
N ALA A 65 -27.28 -11.79 -4.13
CA ALA A 65 -26.29 -12.16 -5.15
C ALA A 65 -26.00 -11.02 -6.14
N ASP A 66 -27.04 -10.31 -6.61
CA ASP A 66 -26.92 -9.21 -7.55
C ASP A 66 -26.15 -8.02 -6.97
N ARG A 67 -26.38 -7.68 -5.70
CA ARG A 67 -25.62 -6.63 -5.02
C ARG A 67 -24.16 -7.03 -4.82
N THR A 68 -23.90 -8.28 -4.42
CA THR A 68 -22.53 -8.79 -4.29
C THR A 68 -21.80 -8.78 -5.64
N ILE A 69 -22.46 -9.24 -6.70
CA ILE A 69 -21.94 -9.23 -8.08
C ILE A 69 -21.63 -7.81 -8.54
N ALA A 70 -22.57 -6.88 -8.42
CA ALA A 70 -22.38 -5.52 -8.94
C ALA A 70 -21.17 -4.82 -8.29
N MET A 71 -20.99 -5.03 -6.99
CA MET A 71 -19.84 -4.54 -6.25
C MET A 71 -18.52 -5.20 -6.66
N LEU A 72 -18.49 -6.52 -6.80
CA LEU A 72 -17.29 -7.26 -7.20
C LEU A 72 -16.89 -6.99 -8.65
N GLU A 73 -17.85 -6.89 -9.57
CA GLU A 73 -17.58 -6.50 -10.96
C GLU A 73 -17.08 -5.05 -11.07
N ALA A 74 -17.58 -4.14 -10.22
CA ALA A 74 -17.01 -2.78 -10.12
C ALA A 74 -15.58 -2.80 -9.57
N ALA A 75 -15.29 -3.61 -8.54
CA ALA A 75 -13.94 -3.75 -8.00
C ALA A 75 -12.99 -4.37 -9.03
N TYR A 76 -13.43 -5.42 -9.74
CA TYR A 76 -12.68 -6.03 -10.83
C TYR A 76 -12.36 -5.01 -11.91
N ASN A 77 -13.36 -4.26 -12.37
CA ASN A 77 -13.16 -3.25 -13.40
C ASN A 77 -12.17 -2.16 -12.95
N CYS A 78 -12.24 -1.69 -11.71
CA CYS A 78 -11.26 -0.73 -11.21
C CYS A 78 -9.83 -1.31 -11.12
N PHE A 79 -9.65 -2.45 -10.43
CA PHE A 79 -8.30 -2.94 -10.13
C PHE A 79 -7.67 -3.67 -11.30
N VAL A 80 -8.42 -4.57 -11.95
CA VAL A 80 -7.89 -5.42 -13.00
C VAL A 80 -7.90 -4.69 -14.34
N ASP A 81 -9.05 -4.15 -14.76
CA ASP A 81 -9.14 -3.53 -16.09
C ASP A 81 -8.45 -2.16 -16.13
N ASP A 82 -8.75 -1.27 -15.18
CA ASP A 82 -8.26 0.12 -15.22
C ASP A 82 -6.87 0.28 -14.61
N LEU A 83 -6.58 -0.37 -13.47
CA LEU A 83 -5.30 -0.26 -12.77
C LEU A 83 -4.29 -1.36 -13.14
N GLY A 84 -4.67 -2.33 -13.98
CA GLY A 84 -3.76 -3.35 -14.51
C GLY A 84 -3.27 -4.37 -13.49
N TRP A 85 -4.05 -4.63 -12.45
CA TRP A 85 -3.75 -5.68 -11.47
C TRP A 85 -3.93 -7.06 -12.11
N ARG A 86 -3.17 -8.05 -11.64
CA ARG A 86 -3.30 -9.40 -12.14
C ARG A 86 -4.67 -9.99 -11.77
N SER A 87 -5.37 -10.52 -12.76
CA SER A 87 -6.72 -11.07 -12.56
C SER A 87 -6.72 -12.23 -11.55
N PRO A 88 -7.63 -12.25 -10.56
CA PRO A 88 -7.79 -13.36 -9.63
C PRO A 88 -8.41 -14.61 -10.28
N GLY A 89 -8.87 -14.50 -11.53
CA GLY A 89 -9.28 -15.67 -12.31
C GLY A 89 -8.14 -16.50 -12.86
N LEU A 90 -6.90 -16.05 -12.67
CA LEU A 90 -5.71 -16.75 -13.14
C LEU A 90 -5.02 -17.49 -11.99
N SER A 91 -4.58 -18.72 -12.25
CA SER A 91 -3.82 -19.48 -11.27
C SER A 91 -2.54 -18.75 -10.91
N PHE A 92 -2.19 -18.67 -9.63
CA PHE A 92 -0.90 -18.10 -9.21
C PHE A 92 0.29 -19.02 -9.54
N ARG A 93 0.03 -20.26 -9.98
CA ARG A 93 1.04 -21.25 -10.36
C ARG A 93 1.49 -21.14 -11.82
N GLN A 94 0.80 -20.38 -12.64
CA GLN A 94 1.16 -20.24 -14.05
C GLN A 94 2.22 -19.14 -14.22
N ASP A 95 3.19 -19.36 -15.09
CA ASP A 95 4.26 -18.40 -15.36
C ASP A 95 3.82 -17.28 -16.33
N HIS A 96 2.65 -17.43 -16.97
CA HIS A 96 2.14 -16.54 -18.00
C HIS A 96 0.64 -16.26 -17.84
N ASP A 97 0.21 -15.04 -18.13
CA ASP A 97 -1.19 -14.62 -18.00
C ASP A 97 -2.00 -14.90 -19.28
N ASN A 98 -1.96 -16.14 -19.76
CA ASN A 98 -2.62 -16.59 -21.00
C ASN A 98 -3.79 -17.57 -20.77
N GLY A 99 -4.19 -17.73 -19.51
CA GLY A 99 -5.30 -18.59 -19.10
C GLY A 99 -4.91 -20.03 -18.79
N PRO A 100 -5.88 -20.89 -18.45
CA PRO A 100 -7.32 -20.62 -18.44
C PRO A 100 -7.75 -19.59 -17.38
N TRP A 101 -8.79 -18.81 -17.69
CA TRP A 101 -9.41 -17.87 -16.76
C TRP A 101 -10.63 -18.50 -16.10
N HIS A 102 -10.67 -18.44 -14.78
CA HIS A 102 -11.72 -19.00 -13.94
C HIS A 102 -12.48 -17.92 -13.18
N LYS A 103 -13.79 -18.10 -13.03
CA LYS A 103 -14.56 -17.23 -12.14
C LYS A 103 -14.04 -17.35 -10.71
N LEU A 104 -13.96 -16.23 -9.98
CA LEU A 104 -13.71 -16.26 -8.55
C LEU A 104 -15.00 -16.71 -7.84
N ASN A 105 -14.92 -17.78 -7.06
CA ASN A 105 -16.05 -18.28 -6.29
C ASN A 105 -16.20 -17.49 -4.98
N VAL A 106 -17.45 -17.15 -4.63
CA VAL A 106 -17.83 -16.47 -3.40
C VAL A 106 -18.91 -17.28 -2.71
N TYR A 107 -18.68 -17.71 -1.48
CA TYR A 107 -19.59 -18.54 -0.71
C TYR A 107 -20.23 -17.74 0.42
N GLN A 108 -21.56 -17.61 0.39
CA GLN A 108 -22.29 -17.15 1.56
C GLN A 108 -22.32 -18.27 2.61
N LEU A 109 -21.76 -18.01 3.80
CA LEU A 109 -21.85 -18.89 4.95
C LEU A 109 -22.85 -18.33 5.97
N GLU A 110 -23.58 -19.19 6.69
CA GLU A 110 -24.52 -18.71 7.71
C GLU A 110 -23.80 -17.94 8.83
N THR A 111 -22.64 -18.44 9.28
CA THR A 111 -21.76 -17.74 10.23
C THR A 111 -20.29 -18.04 9.92
N LEU A 112 -19.41 -17.14 10.36
CA LEU A 112 -17.96 -17.30 10.42
C LEU A 112 -17.50 -16.86 11.82
N PRO A 113 -17.29 -17.79 12.76
CA PRO A 113 -16.88 -17.42 14.11
C PRO A 113 -15.58 -16.61 14.11
N GLY A 114 -15.62 -15.40 14.66
CA GLY A 114 -14.45 -14.52 14.78
C GLY A 114 -14.09 -13.73 13.51
N ALA A 115 -14.85 -13.83 12.41
CA ALA A 115 -14.56 -13.12 11.17
C ALA A 115 -15.82 -12.71 10.41
N ALA A 116 -15.75 -11.59 9.67
CA ALA A 116 -16.82 -11.20 8.75
C ALA A 116 -16.76 -12.02 7.45
N ALA A 117 -15.53 -12.32 7.01
CA ALA A 117 -15.21 -13.09 5.82
C ALA A 117 -13.79 -13.65 5.94
N ASN A 118 -13.41 -14.55 5.03
CA ASN A 118 -12.01 -14.93 4.81
C ASN A 118 -11.78 -15.34 3.35
N THR A 119 -10.51 -15.36 2.95
CA THR A 119 -10.09 -15.77 1.61
C THR A 119 -9.14 -16.96 1.69
N PRO A 120 -9.64 -18.20 1.58
CA PRO A 120 -8.77 -19.36 1.47
C PRO A 120 -8.20 -19.52 0.06
N THR A 121 -7.30 -20.49 -0.10
CA THR A 121 -6.63 -20.76 -1.36
C THR A 121 -6.56 -22.27 -1.61
N ASP A 122 -6.92 -22.70 -2.82
CA ASP A 122 -6.69 -24.06 -3.29
C ASP A 122 -5.24 -24.13 -3.76
N LEU A 123 -4.37 -24.64 -2.90
CA LEU A 123 -2.95 -24.75 -3.20
C LEU A 123 -2.67 -25.66 -4.39
N ASN A 124 -3.51 -26.64 -4.73
CA ASN A 124 -3.27 -27.50 -5.87
C ASN A 124 -3.58 -26.79 -7.19
N ARG A 125 -4.68 -26.05 -7.24
CA ARG A 125 -5.13 -25.32 -8.44
C ARG A 125 -4.51 -23.95 -8.58
N GLY A 126 -3.99 -23.40 -7.49
CA GLY A 126 -3.43 -22.06 -7.43
C GLY A 126 -4.49 -20.96 -7.50
N LEU A 127 -5.69 -21.19 -6.98
CA LEU A 127 -6.83 -20.26 -7.08
C LEU A 127 -7.40 -19.97 -5.69
N ALA A 128 -7.77 -18.71 -5.46
CA ALA A 128 -8.46 -18.28 -4.25
C ALA A 128 -9.98 -18.47 -4.36
N TRP A 129 -10.66 -18.43 -3.23
CA TRP A 129 -12.11 -18.20 -3.15
C TRP A 129 -12.44 -17.37 -1.92
N LEU A 130 -13.64 -16.79 -1.88
CA LEU A 130 -14.09 -15.99 -0.74
C LEU A 130 -15.15 -16.77 0.06
N ASN A 131 -15.04 -16.79 1.38
CA ASN A 131 -16.16 -17.12 2.25
C ASN A 131 -16.61 -15.85 2.96
N VAL A 132 -17.90 -15.54 2.92
CA VAL A 132 -18.45 -14.33 3.51
C VAL A 132 -19.63 -14.70 4.38
N ALA A 133 -19.65 -14.25 5.63
CA ALA A 133 -20.79 -14.49 6.49
C ALA A 133 -22.01 -13.74 5.95
N LYS A 134 -23.19 -14.34 6.05
CA LYS A 134 -24.45 -13.87 5.47
C LYS A 134 -24.76 -12.40 5.73
N THR A 135 -24.50 -11.92 6.95
CA THR A 135 -24.72 -10.52 7.35
C THR A 135 -23.86 -9.51 6.57
N TRP A 136 -22.74 -9.95 5.98
CA TRP A 136 -21.74 -9.09 5.34
C TRP A 136 -21.69 -9.21 3.82
N MET A 137 -22.54 -10.06 3.20
CA MET A 137 -22.53 -10.32 1.75
C MET A 137 -22.67 -9.08 0.88
N THR A 138 -23.27 -8.01 1.40
CA THR A 138 -23.50 -6.75 0.68
C THR A 138 -22.74 -5.57 1.31
N GLU A 139 -21.74 -5.85 2.15
CA GLU A 139 -20.90 -4.82 2.77
C GLU A 139 -19.60 -4.63 1.96
N PRO A 140 -19.44 -3.52 1.22
CA PRO A 140 -18.27 -3.30 0.36
C PRO A 140 -16.95 -3.26 1.11
N GLY A 141 -16.93 -2.74 2.34
CA GLY A 141 -15.72 -2.74 3.15
C GLY A 141 -15.21 -4.17 3.45
N VAL A 142 -16.11 -5.16 3.53
CA VAL A 142 -15.77 -6.56 3.82
C VAL A 142 -15.48 -7.33 2.53
N VAL A 143 -16.42 -7.34 1.58
CA VAL A 143 -16.30 -8.21 0.40
C VAL A 143 -15.17 -7.76 -0.52
N VAL A 144 -14.95 -6.45 -0.65
CA VAL A 144 -13.85 -5.94 -1.49
C VAL A 144 -12.49 -6.06 -0.78
N HIS A 145 -12.47 -6.09 0.56
CA HIS A 145 -11.27 -6.47 1.31
C HIS A 145 -10.84 -7.91 0.97
N GLU A 146 -11.77 -8.86 1.00
CA GLU A 146 -11.48 -10.25 0.61
C GLU A 146 -11.09 -10.38 -0.87
N PHE A 147 -11.71 -9.58 -1.75
CA PHE A 147 -11.25 -9.47 -3.12
C PHE A 147 -9.79 -8.98 -3.23
N GLY A 148 -9.37 -8.08 -2.33
CA GLY A 148 -7.97 -7.65 -2.18
C GLY A 148 -7.01 -8.79 -1.81
N HIS A 149 -7.44 -9.72 -0.96
CA HIS A 149 -6.68 -10.96 -0.70
C HIS A 149 -6.59 -11.82 -1.95
N ALA A 150 -7.70 -12.00 -2.69
CA ALA A 150 -7.70 -12.78 -3.93
C ALA A 150 -6.76 -12.17 -5.00
N LEU A 151 -6.70 -10.85 -5.11
CA LEU A 151 -5.73 -10.13 -5.96
C LEU A 151 -4.28 -10.35 -5.47
N THR A 152 -4.06 -10.30 -4.16
CA THR A 152 -2.73 -10.53 -3.58
C THR A 152 -2.24 -11.96 -3.82
N TYR A 153 -3.13 -12.95 -3.71
CA TYR A 153 -2.80 -14.34 -4.00
C TYR A 153 -2.57 -14.58 -5.48
N SER A 154 -3.35 -13.93 -6.36
CA SER A 154 -3.15 -14.05 -7.80
C SER A 154 -1.77 -13.54 -8.22
N ALA A 155 -1.18 -12.57 -7.51
CA ALA A 155 0.16 -12.07 -7.80
C ALA A 155 1.30 -13.11 -7.68
N GLY A 156 1.04 -14.31 -7.14
CA GLY A 156 1.97 -15.43 -7.18
C GLY A 156 3.11 -15.32 -6.18
N TRP A 157 4.21 -14.66 -6.54
CA TRP A 157 5.47 -14.78 -5.81
C TRP A 157 5.47 -14.13 -4.42
N TRP A 158 4.42 -13.35 -4.13
CA TRP A 158 4.21 -12.63 -2.89
C TRP A 158 3.71 -13.50 -1.72
N ILE A 159 2.88 -14.52 -1.99
CA ILE A 159 2.19 -15.31 -0.94
C ILE A 159 3.10 -16.35 -0.28
N ASP A 160 4.09 -16.90 -0.98
CA ASP A 160 4.96 -17.97 -0.46
C ASP A 160 6.15 -17.43 0.36
N GLN A 161 5.99 -16.25 0.98
CA GLN A 161 7.06 -15.54 1.67
C GLN A 161 6.59 -15.07 3.03
N TYR A 162 7.29 -15.49 4.07
CA TYR A 162 6.88 -15.26 5.45
C TYR A 162 6.83 -13.75 5.75
N ARG A 163 7.81 -12.98 5.26
CA ARG A 163 7.94 -11.55 5.56
C ARG A 163 6.87 -10.66 4.92
N THR A 164 6.05 -11.19 4.02
CA THR A 164 4.92 -10.44 3.43
C THR A 164 3.61 -10.67 4.17
N GLY A 165 3.50 -11.69 5.02
CA GLY A 165 2.23 -12.15 5.58
C GLY A 165 1.39 -11.05 6.24
N ALA A 166 1.98 -10.22 7.10
CA ALA A 166 1.23 -9.12 7.73
C ALA A 166 0.80 -8.04 6.74
N TRP A 167 1.51 -7.88 5.63
CA TRP A 167 1.16 -6.90 4.60
C TRP A 167 -0.08 -7.31 3.80
N TRP A 168 -0.51 -8.57 3.85
CA TRP A 168 -1.69 -9.03 3.10
C TRP A 168 -2.94 -8.30 3.58
N GLU A 169 -3.11 -8.15 4.89
CA GLU A 169 -4.21 -7.37 5.48
C GLU A 169 -4.09 -5.87 5.16
N THR A 170 -2.87 -5.36 5.14
CA THR A 170 -2.59 -3.98 4.74
C THR A 170 -3.03 -3.73 3.29
N VAL A 171 -2.72 -4.64 2.38
CA VAL A 171 -3.10 -4.56 0.96
C VAL A 171 -4.61 -4.73 0.80
N ALA A 172 -5.23 -5.68 1.49
CA ALA A 172 -6.67 -5.89 1.45
C ALA A 172 -7.47 -4.66 1.91
N ASN A 173 -7.06 -4.01 3.01
CA ASN A 173 -7.66 -2.76 3.44
C ASN A 173 -7.38 -1.58 2.48
N PHE A 174 -6.19 -1.53 1.87
CA PHE A 174 -5.92 -0.55 0.81
C PHE A 174 -6.86 -0.73 -0.39
N VAL A 175 -7.10 -1.96 -0.84
CA VAL A 175 -8.01 -2.28 -1.95
C VAL A 175 -9.44 -1.87 -1.59
N ALA A 176 -9.93 -2.22 -0.40
CA ALA A 176 -11.26 -1.83 0.05
C ALA A 176 -11.43 -0.31 0.14
N ASP A 177 -10.50 0.39 0.79
CA ASP A 177 -10.59 1.86 0.95
C ASP A 177 -10.49 2.59 -0.39
N THR A 178 -9.60 2.13 -1.28
CA THR A 178 -9.44 2.69 -2.64
C THR A 178 -10.70 2.47 -3.46
N TYR A 179 -11.29 1.28 -3.42
CA TYR A 179 -12.59 1.03 -4.05
C TYR A 179 -13.68 1.96 -3.53
N LEU A 180 -13.76 2.16 -2.21
CA LEU A 180 -14.81 2.96 -1.59
C LEU A 180 -14.68 4.45 -1.92
N THR A 181 -13.45 4.96 -1.97
CA THR A 181 -13.21 6.41 -1.84
C THR A 181 -12.44 7.04 -2.98
N SER A 182 -11.71 6.26 -3.79
CA SER A 182 -10.85 6.83 -4.80
C SER A 182 -11.65 7.36 -5.99
N PRO A 183 -11.28 8.52 -6.55
CA PRO A 183 -11.75 8.97 -7.85
C PRO A 183 -11.39 8.00 -8.98
N HIS A 184 -10.29 7.24 -8.86
CA HIS A 184 -9.90 6.25 -9.87
C HIS A 184 -10.94 5.15 -10.05
N CYS A 185 -11.56 4.68 -8.96
CA CYS A 185 -12.62 3.67 -9.02
C CYS A 185 -14.02 4.28 -9.26
N ALA A 186 -14.17 5.61 -9.37
CA ALA A 186 -15.47 6.24 -9.54
C ALA A 186 -16.19 5.84 -10.85
N PRO A 187 -15.52 5.76 -12.02
CA PRO A 187 -16.15 5.29 -13.25
C PRO A 187 -16.65 3.84 -13.14
N ALA A 188 -15.82 2.95 -12.56
CA ALA A 188 -16.20 1.56 -12.33
C ALA A 188 -17.40 1.45 -11.37
N ARG A 189 -17.39 2.19 -10.25
CA ARG A 189 -18.55 2.25 -9.34
C ARG A 189 -19.82 2.73 -10.06
N ALA A 190 -19.74 3.80 -10.85
CA ALA A 190 -20.86 4.34 -11.59
C ALA A 190 -21.43 3.33 -12.61
N LYS A 191 -20.56 2.61 -13.34
CA LYS A 191 -20.94 1.58 -14.33
C LYS A 191 -21.81 0.48 -13.73
N TYR A 192 -21.60 0.14 -12.46
CA TYR A 192 -22.36 -0.91 -11.76
C TYR A 192 -23.30 -0.35 -10.67
N ASN A 193 -23.65 0.94 -10.74
CA ASN A 193 -24.56 1.62 -9.82
C ASN A 193 -24.16 1.48 -8.33
N GLN A 194 -22.86 1.50 -8.05
CA GLN A 194 -22.33 1.43 -6.69
C GLN A 194 -22.07 2.84 -6.14
N PRO A 195 -22.47 3.13 -4.89
CA PRO A 195 -22.22 4.42 -4.28
C PRO A 195 -20.76 4.58 -3.89
N GLU A 196 -20.31 5.84 -3.79
CA GLU A 196 -19.08 6.16 -3.07
C GLU A 196 -19.29 5.90 -1.56
N GLY A 197 -18.29 5.32 -0.89
CA GLY A 197 -18.32 5.02 0.54
C GLY A 197 -17.58 6.04 1.40
N ASN A 198 -17.47 5.73 2.70
CA ASN A 198 -16.56 6.41 3.61
C ASN A 198 -15.21 5.69 3.66
N THR A 199 -14.16 6.41 4.08
CA THR A 199 -12.88 5.76 4.34
C THR A 199 -12.97 4.85 5.56
N ILE A 200 -12.25 3.73 5.50
CA ILE A 200 -12.12 2.77 6.61
C ILE A 200 -10.87 3.04 7.45
N MET A 201 -10.17 4.15 7.21
CA MET A 201 -8.96 4.53 7.97
C MET A 201 -9.27 4.76 9.46
N GLU A 202 -8.48 4.13 10.31
CA GLU A 202 -8.53 4.33 11.77
C GLU A 202 -7.49 5.37 12.21
N LEU A 203 -7.71 6.64 11.84
CA LEU A 203 -6.71 7.71 12.01
C LEU A 203 -6.22 7.91 13.46
N LYS A 204 -7.09 7.66 14.45
CA LYS A 204 -6.69 7.70 15.86
C LYS A 204 -5.60 6.69 16.19
N LYS A 205 -5.69 5.47 15.63
CA LYS A 205 -4.67 4.42 15.80
C LYS A 205 -3.45 4.71 14.93
N VAL A 206 -3.64 5.02 13.65
CA VAL A 206 -2.53 5.26 12.71
C VAL A 206 -1.61 6.40 13.19
N ILE A 207 -2.19 7.53 13.61
CA ILE A 207 -1.41 8.68 14.08
C ILE A 207 -1.03 8.52 15.56
N GLY A 208 -1.98 8.06 16.39
CA GLY A 208 -1.76 7.89 17.84
C GLY A 208 -0.73 6.83 18.20
N ASP A 209 -0.55 5.81 17.34
CA ASP A 209 0.45 4.75 17.48
C ASP A 209 1.56 4.85 16.40
N SER A 210 1.71 6.00 15.76
CA SER A 210 2.69 6.21 14.66
C SER A 210 4.13 5.83 15.01
N PHE A 211 4.47 5.74 16.30
CA PHE A 211 5.80 5.34 16.78
C PHE A 211 6.10 3.84 16.62
N GLN A 212 5.10 3.01 16.34
CA GLN A 212 5.27 1.58 16.09
C GLN A 212 6.05 1.32 14.79
N VAL A 213 6.41 0.04 14.56
CA VAL A 213 6.96 -0.38 13.27
C VAL A 213 5.92 -0.08 12.17
N ILE A 214 6.37 0.35 10.98
CA ILE A 214 5.49 0.77 9.87
C ILE A 214 4.40 -0.26 9.54
N VAL A 215 4.74 -1.56 9.65
CA VAL A 215 3.79 -2.67 9.63
C VAL A 215 4.17 -3.65 10.75
N ASP A 216 3.24 -3.89 11.65
CA ASP A 216 3.38 -4.72 12.85
C ASP A 216 2.24 -5.74 12.92
N GLY A 217 2.61 -7.02 12.94
CA GLY A 217 1.73 -8.18 13.09
C GLY A 217 1.66 -8.73 14.52
N THR A 218 2.36 -8.12 15.48
CA THR A 218 2.48 -8.62 16.84
C THR A 218 1.11 -8.68 17.54
N VAL A 219 0.78 -9.84 18.11
CA VAL A 219 -0.49 -10.06 18.82
C VAL A 219 -0.77 -8.95 19.84
N ASN A 220 -2.02 -8.48 19.90
CA ASN A 220 -2.54 -7.41 20.78
C ASN A 220 -2.02 -5.98 20.53
N THR A 221 -0.92 -5.80 19.79
CA THR A 221 -0.32 -4.47 19.56
C THR A 221 -0.22 -4.09 18.08
N ALA A 222 -0.58 -5.03 17.21
CA ALA A 222 -0.50 -4.96 15.76
C ALA A 222 -1.14 -3.69 15.18
N ASN A 223 -0.65 -3.29 14.01
CA ASN A 223 -1.21 -2.22 13.20
C ASN A 223 -1.37 -2.62 11.72
N HIS A 224 -1.09 -3.87 11.34
CA HIS A 224 -1.10 -4.30 9.94
C HIS A 224 -2.45 -4.11 9.21
N TYR A 225 -3.59 -4.17 9.92
CA TYR A 225 -4.87 -3.76 9.35
C TYR A 225 -4.96 -2.24 9.13
N GLN A 226 -4.30 -1.42 9.96
CA GLN A 226 -4.40 0.04 9.91
C GLN A 226 -3.26 0.72 9.14
N ALA A 227 -2.20 0.00 8.77
CA ALA A 227 -1.00 0.56 8.14
C ALA A 227 -1.20 0.99 6.67
N PHE A 228 -2.37 0.70 6.08
CA PHE A 228 -2.65 0.93 4.66
C PHE A 228 -2.64 2.39 4.18
N PRO A 229 -2.75 3.45 5.01
CA PRO A 229 -2.55 4.82 4.54
C PRO A 229 -1.15 5.05 3.94
N PHE A 230 -0.14 4.25 4.32
CA PHE A 230 1.14 4.25 3.64
C PHE A 230 0.99 3.82 2.17
N LEU A 231 0.25 2.73 1.92
CA LEU A 231 -0.05 2.24 0.57
C LEU A 231 -0.87 3.26 -0.24
N THR A 232 -1.83 3.94 0.40
CA THR A 232 -2.56 5.07 -0.19
C THR A 232 -1.63 6.20 -0.60
N TYR A 233 -0.69 6.60 0.26
CA TYR A 233 0.29 7.63 -0.07
C TYR A 233 1.16 7.26 -1.27
N LEU A 234 1.64 6.01 -1.31
CA LEU A 234 2.42 5.50 -2.44
C LEU A 234 1.62 5.50 -3.75
N HIS A 235 0.34 5.11 -3.70
CA HIS A 235 -0.56 5.08 -4.85
C HIS A 235 -0.90 6.48 -5.35
N ASN A 236 -1.28 7.39 -4.45
CA ASN A 236 -1.68 8.75 -4.81
C ASN A 236 -0.50 9.65 -5.19
N ASN A 237 0.70 9.31 -4.70
CA ASN A 237 1.97 9.97 -4.99
C ASN A 237 1.90 11.52 -4.96
N PRO A 238 1.45 12.14 -3.85
CA PRO A 238 1.31 13.60 -3.77
C PRO A 238 2.64 14.35 -3.90
N ASP A 239 3.77 13.66 -3.71
CA ASP A 239 5.12 14.20 -3.84
C ASP A 239 5.74 13.97 -5.23
N GLN A 240 5.00 13.37 -6.17
CA GLN A 240 5.47 13.11 -7.55
C GLN A 240 6.80 12.36 -7.62
N ILE A 241 7.02 11.43 -6.69
CA ILE A 241 8.23 10.61 -6.64
C ILE A 241 8.20 9.64 -7.81
N GLN A 242 9.25 9.64 -8.62
CA GLN A 242 9.39 8.73 -9.76
C GLN A 242 9.34 7.28 -9.28
N GLY A 243 8.55 6.45 -9.97
CA GLY A 243 8.35 5.04 -9.62
C GLY A 243 7.16 4.77 -8.68
N LEU A 244 6.55 5.80 -8.10
CA LEU A 244 5.30 5.72 -7.36
C LEU A 244 4.09 6.11 -8.24
N GLY A 245 2.87 5.83 -7.78
CA GLY A 245 1.63 6.10 -8.52
C GLY A 245 0.73 4.87 -8.69
N THR A 246 -0.19 4.93 -9.65
CA THR A 246 -1.17 3.86 -9.91
C THR A 246 -0.54 2.53 -10.32
N SER A 247 0.64 2.56 -10.97
CA SER A 247 1.38 1.39 -11.40
C SER A 247 2.17 0.70 -10.29
N ILE A 248 2.17 1.24 -9.06
CA ILE A 248 3.06 0.73 -8.01
C ILE A 248 2.74 -0.71 -7.61
N PHE A 249 1.47 -1.08 -7.43
CA PHE A 249 1.11 -2.43 -6.97
C PHE A 249 1.33 -3.50 -8.05
N PRO A 250 0.93 -3.29 -9.33
CA PRO A 250 1.39 -4.14 -10.42
C PRO A 250 2.91 -4.23 -10.49
N GLY A 251 3.63 -3.12 -10.31
CA GLY A 251 5.10 -3.07 -10.30
C GLY A 251 5.71 -3.85 -9.13
N VAL A 252 5.12 -3.76 -7.95
CA VAL A 252 5.57 -4.46 -6.74
C VAL A 252 5.49 -5.96 -6.94
N TRP A 253 4.40 -6.49 -7.49
CA TRP A 253 4.30 -7.94 -7.72
C TRP A 253 5.23 -8.43 -8.82
N THR A 254 5.33 -7.69 -9.92
CA THR A 254 6.17 -8.08 -11.07
C THR A 254 7.66 -8.01 -10.76
N GLN A 255 8.08 -7.15 -9.83
CA GLN A 255 9.48 -7.04 -9.37
C GLN A 255 9.80 -7.85 -8.11
N TYR A 256 8.80 -8.56 -7.58
CA TYR A 256 9.01 -9.43 -6.44
C TYR A 256 9.79 -10.67 -6.88
N LYS A 257 10.95 -10.88 -6.27
CA LYS A 257 11.80 -12.02 -6.60
C LYS A 257 11.25 -13.28 -5.95
N ARG A 258 11.09 -14.34 -6.73
CA ARG A 258 10.66 -15.65 -6.23
C ARG A 258 11.67 -16.16 -5.19
N TYR A 259 11.17 -16.61 -4.03
CA TYR A 259 11.96 -17.15 -2.92
C TYR A 259 13.00 -16.19 -2.30
N SER A 260 12.83 -14.87 -2.46
CA SER A 260 13.77 -13.92 -1.84
C SER A 260 13.52 -13.69 -0.34
N ASP A 261 12.31 -13.98 0.11
CA ASP A 261 11.74 -13.64 1.43
C ASP A 261 11.97 -12.17 1.79
N GLU A 262 11.90 -11.27 0.80
CA GLU A 262 12.11 -9.84 0.96
C GLU A 262 10.89 -9.15 1.57
N THR A 263 11.07 -8.06 2.32
CA THR A 263 9.92 -7.24 2.71
C THR A 263 9.44 -6.40 1.51
N PRO A 264 8.16 -5.99 1.47
CA PRO A 264 7.65 -5.06 0.46
C PRO A 264 8.49 -3.78 0.31
N LEU A 265 9.12 -3.30 1.38
CA LEU A 265 10.00 -2.14 1.36
C LEU A 265 11.23 -2.33 0.46
N HIS A 266 11.78 -3.55 0.34
CA HIS A 266 12.93 -3.83 -0.52
C HIS A 266 12.55 -3.77 -2.01
N VAL A 267 11.33 -4.17 -2.32
CA VAL A 267 10.83 -4.12 -3.71
C VAL A 267 10.47 -2.69 -4.08
N LEU A 268 9.86 -1.96 -3.15
CA LEU A 268 9.60 -0.54 -3.30
C LEU A 268 10.89 0.25 -3.50
N GLU A 269 11.97 -0.02 -2.75
CA GLU A 269 13.30 0.59 -2.97
C GLU A 269 13.77 0.39 -4.41
N ARG A 270 13.62 -0.82 -4.97
CA ARG A 270 14.02 -1.08 -6.36
C ARG A 270 13.19 -0.30 -7.38
N LEU A 271 11.89 -0.15 -7.14
CA LEU A 271 10.99 0.59 -8.03
C LEU A 271 11.32 2.09 -8.10
N ILE A 272 11.74 2.67 -6.98
CA ILE A 272 12.05 4.11 -6.88
C ILE A 272 13.52 4.45 -7.13
N ALA A 273 14.42 3.46 -7.07
CA ALA A 273 15.85 3.64 -7.26
C ALA A 273 16.22 4.36 -8.58
N PRO A 274 15.55 4.14 -9.74
CA PRO A 274 15.82 4.89 -10.96
C PRO A 274 15.64 6.40 -10.82
N GLY A 275 14.79 6.86 -9.90
CA GLY A 275 14.59 8.27 -9.58
C GLY A 275 15.55 8.82 -8.51
N GLY A 276 16.53 8.03 -8.07
CA GLY A 276 17.52 8.43 -7.06
C GLY A 276 16.96 8.64 -5.64
N THR A 277 15.70 8.26 -5.39
CA THR A 277 15.06 8.38 -4.09
C THR A 277 15.19 7.08 -3.31
N LYS A 278 15.48 7.16 -2.00
CA LYS A 278 15.48 6.00 -1.10
C LYS A 278 14.14 5.85 -0.39
N ILE A 279 13.78 4.64 -0.01
CA ILE A 279 12.53 4.30 0.69
C ILE A 279 12.44 5.00 2.04
N GLN A 280 13.57 5.24 2.73
CA GLN A 280 13.63 6.06 3.93
C GLN A 280 13.07 7.46 3.70
N THR A 281 13.39 8.08 2.54
CA THR A 281 12.88 9.40 2.16
C THR A 281 11.38 9.34 1.88
N VAL A 282 10.90 8.27 1.23
CA VAL A 282 9.48 8.06 0.96
C VAL A 282 8.69 7.91 2.27
N VAL A 283 9.18 7.09 3.20
CA VAL A 283 8.57 6.91 4.53
C VAL A 283 8.58 8.22 5.32
N ALA A 284 9.67 8.99 5.27
CA ALA A 284 9.74 10.29 5.93
C ALA A 284 8.70 11.28 5.38
N LYS A 285 8.55 11.34 4.05
CA LYS A 285 7.53 12.17 3.39
C LYS A 285 6.11 11.71 3.69
N TYR A 286 5.85 10.41 3.70
CA TYR A 286 4.58 9.83 4.12
C TYR A 286 4.18 10.33 5.51
N TRP A 287 5.05 10.16 6.52
CA TRP A 287 4.73 10.60 7.87
C TRP A 287 4.61 12.12 7.99
N ALA A 288 5.39 12.88 7.22
CA ALA A 288 5.24 14.34 7.16
C ALA A 288 3.85 14.74 6.64
N ARG A 289 3.34 14.08 5.59
CA ARG A 289 1.98 14.28 5.06
C ARG A 289 0.90 13.83 6.05
N MET A 290 1.17 12.80 6.83
CA MET A 290 0.24 12.35 7.88
C MET A 290 0.07 13.36 9.03
N ALA A 291 0.92 14.39 9.15
CA ALA A 291 0.70 15.49 10.11
C ALA A 291 -0.65 16.20 9.89
N PHE A 292 -1.05 16.37 8.64
CA PHE A 292 -2.33 16.99 8.25
C PHE A 292 -3.20 16.07 7.39
N VAL A 293 -2.81 14.80 7.24
CA VAL A 293 -3.46 13.76 6.42
C VAL A 293 -3.73 14.26 4.99
N ASP A 294 -2.79 15.00 4.41
CA ASP A 294 -2.84 15.53 3.04
C ASP A 294 -2.19 14.57 2.03
N ILE A 295 -2.49 13.27 2.16
CA ILE A 295 -2.02 12.20 1.27
C ILE A 295 -2.86 12.07 -0.01
N ASN A 296 -3.44 13.19 -0.49
CA ASN A 296 -4.43 13.23 -1.58
C ASN A 296 -5.67 12.32 -1.34
N HIS A 297 -6.14 12.24 -0.08
CA HIS A 297 -7.34 11.49 0.30
C HIS A 297 -8.36 12.41 1.00
N PRO A 298 -9.31 13.04 0.26
CA PRO A 298 -10.19 14.07 0.80
C PRO A 298 -11.08 13.60 1.96
N LYS A 299 -11.51 12.33 1.95
CA LYS A 299 -12.34 11.77 3.03
C LYS A 299 -11.52 11.52 4.29
N ALA A 300 -10.30 11.00 4.17
CA ALA A 300 -9.38 10.86 5.30
C ALA A 300 -9.00 12.23 5.88
N GLN A 301 -8.74 13.24 5.04
CA GLN A 301 -8.46 14.60 5.51
C GLN A 301 -9.66 15.21 6.27
N THR A 302 -10.88 14.96 5.78
CA THR A 302 -12.12 15.39 6.47
C THR A 302 -12.28 14.68 7.81
N MET A 303 -12.04 13.36 7.85
CA MET A 303 -12.07 12.58 9.08
C MET A 303 -11.03 13.10 10.08
N TRP A 304 -9.80 13.36 9.66
CA TRP A 304 -8.76 13.93 10.51
C TRP A 304 -9.20 15.27 11.13
N ARG A 305 -9.75 16.18 10.33
CA ARG A 305 -10.25 17.48 10.84
C ARG A 305 -11.28 17.31 11.96
N SER A 306 -12.15 16.30 11.85
CA SER A 306 -13.17 16.01 12.87
C SER A 306 -12.61 15.29 14.11
N GLN A 307 -11.54 14.53 13.96
CA GLN A 307 -11.01 13.65 15.02
C GLN A 307 -9.73 14.16 15.69
N ARG A 308 -9.04 15.16 15.12
CA ARG A 308 -7.69 15.59 15.54
C ARG A 308 -7.56 15.96 17.02
N SER A 309 -8.62 16.42 17.68
CA SER A 309 -8.62 16.70 19.13
C SER A 309 -8.62 15.43 20.00
N GLN A 310 -8.97 14.28 19.43
CA GLN A 310 -9.08 12.99 20.09
C GLN A 310 -7.90 12.06 19.78
N ILE A 311 -6.93 12.53 18.98
CA ILE A 311 -5.73 11.77 18.63
C ILE A 311 -4.67 11.98 19.71
N ASN A 312 -4.01 10.89 20.12
CA ASN A 312 -2.94 10.95 21.10
C ASN A 312 -1.62 11.42 20.48
N TYR A 313 -1.30 12.70 20.66
CA TYR A 313 -0.02 13.31 20.25
C TYR A 313 1.02 13.40 21.36
N ALA A 314 0.79 12.77 22.52
CA ALA A 314 1.61 12.95 23.72
C ALA A 314 2.93 12.17 23.64
N ASN A 315 3.82 12.55 22.71
CA ASN A 315 5.08 11.86 22.40
C ASN A 315 6.27 12.29 23.29
N LEU A 316 6.21 13.48 23.89
CA LEU A 316 7.35 14.08 24.58
C LEU A 316 7.08 14.36 26.06
N ASP A 317 8.13 14.33 26.87
CA ASP A 317 8.19 14.82 28.25
C ASP A 317 8.95 16.15 28.31
N ASN A 318 8.36 17.15 28.96
CA ASN A 318 8.97 18.46 29.13
C ASN A 318 10.19 18.39 30.07
N GLN A 319 11.32 18.94 29.64
CA GLN A 319 12.57 19.01 30.41
C GLN A 319 12.91 20.46 30.85
N GLY A 320 12.00 21.41 30.62
CA GLY A 320 12.19 22.83 30.90
C GLY A 320 13.00 23.56 29.82
N SER A 321 12.91 24.90 29.81
CA SER A 321 13.67 25.78 28.91
C SER A 321 13.52 25.46 27.42
N GLY A 322 12.31 25.07 26.99
CA GLY A 322 12.02 24.68 25.61
C GLY A 322 12.63 23.34 25.18
N ARG A 323 13.20 22.57 26.12
CA ARG A 323 13.72 21.23 25.89
C ARG A 323 12.69 20.17 26.20
N TRP A 324 12.68 19.15 25.38
CA TRP A 324 11.78 18.01 25.46
C TRP A 324 12.55 16.73 25.21
N ARG A 325 12.13 15.63 25.84
CA ARG A 325 12.66 14.30 25.58
C ARG A 325 11.54 13.41 25.05
N VAL A 326 11.82 12.53 24.10
CA VAL A 326 10.83 11.52 23.71
C VAL A 326 10.50 10.59 24.87
N LYS A 327 9.22 10.24 25.02
CA LYS A 327 8.79 9.25 26.01
C LYS A 327 9.37 7.90 25.68
N SER A 328 9.87 7.19 26.69
CA SER A 328 10.53 5.89 26.52
C SER A 328 9.67 4.87 25.75
N ALA A 329 8.35 4.86 25.99
CA ALA A 329 7.39 3.96 25.35
C ALA A 329 6.97 4.38 23.92
N ARG A 330 7.29 5.61 23.51
CA ARG A 330 6.87 6.20 22.22
C ARG A 330 8.05 6.56 21.32
N ARG A 331 9.25 6.06 21.65
CA ARG A 331 10.42 6.17 20.78
C ARG A 331 10.10 5.56 19.40
N PRO A 332 10.29 6.29 18.29
CA PRO A 332 10.00 5.78 16.95
C PRO A 332 10.79 4.50 16.65
N ARG A 333 10.06 3.40 16.44
CA ARG A 333 10.60 2.10 16.01
C ARG A 333 10.83 2.10 14.50
N TYR A 334 11.21 0.96 13.94
CA TYR A 334 11.59 0.86 12.52
C TYR A 334 10.57 1.49 11.57
N MET A 335 10.97 2.56 10.88
CA MET A 335 10.13 3.32 9.95
C MET A 335 8.87 3.95 10.59
N GLY A 336 8.80 3.99 11.92
CA GLY A 336 7.80 4.70 12.70
C GLY A 336 8.16 6.17 12.90
N ALA A 337 7.23 6.94 13.46
CA ALA A 337 7.33 8.37 13.64
C ALA A 337 6.75 8.88 14.96
N ASN A 338 7.11 10.11 15.31
CA ASN A 338 6.37 10.94 16.26
C ASN A 338 5.87 12.18 15.53
N ILE A 339 4.56 12.43 15.59
CA ILE A 339 3.93 13.65 15.11
C ILE A 339 3.61 14.53 16.32
N ILE A 340 4.13 15.76 16.33
CA ILE A 340 4.14 16.64 17.50
C ILE A 340 3.55 18.00 17.08
N PRO A 341 2.27 18.28 17.41
CA PRO A 341 1.69 19.60 17.22
C PRO A 341 2.49 20.67 17.97
N LEU A 342 2.71 21.82 17.35
CA LEU A 342 3.41 22.95 17.94
C LEU A 342 2.44 24.09 18.20
N LYS A 343 2.42 24.58 19.44
CA LYS A 343 1.62 25.74 19.85
C LYS A 343 2.46 26.99 19.76
N THR A 344 1.99 27.95 18.97
CA THR A 344 2.57 29.28 18.80
C THR A 344 1.65 30.36 19.38
N ASN A 345 2.21 31.52 19.71
CA ASN A 345 1.46 32.70 20.13
C ASN A 345 1.54 33.77 19.02
N GLY A 346 0.58 33.75 18.10
CA GLY A 346 0.59 34.62 16.92
C GLY A 346 1.70 34.27 15.93
N ALA A 347 1.98 35.22 15.03
CA ALA A 347 3.03 35.06 14.03
C ALA A 347 4.43 35.05 14.68
N VAL A 348 5.21 34.00 14.41
CA VAL A 348 6.51 33.76 15.06
C VAL A 348 7.41 32.91 14.19
N ASN A 349 8.73 33.08 14.32
CA ASN A 349 9.69 32.13 13.76
C ASN A 349 9.89 30.97 14.73
N VAL A 350 9.56 29.76 14.31
CA VAL A 350 9.76 28.54 15.09
C VAL A 350 11.09 27.93 14.68
N SER A 351 11.97 27.67 15.64
CA SER A 351 13.24 26.98 15.42
C SER A 351 13.28 25.69 16.24
N VAL A 352 13.68 24.59 15.60
CA VAL A 352 13.74 23.27 16.22
C VAL A 352 15.11 22.66 15.98
N THR A 353 15.66 22.01 17.00
CA THR A 353 16.82 21.14 16.89
C THR A 353 16.51 19.80 17.54
N VAL A 354 16.65 18.71 16.78
CA VAL A 354 16.47 17.32 17.20
C VAL A 354 17.85 16.70 17.37
N THR A 355 18.11 16.14 18.55
CA THR A 355 19.38 15.50 18.89
C THR A 355 19.12 14.04 19.23
N VAL A 356 19.66 13.13 18.42
CA VAL A 356 19.61 11.69 18.67
C VAL A 356 20.47 11.36 19.88
N SER A 357 19.92 10.56 20.81
CA SER A 357 20.66 10.01 21.94
C SER A 357 21.13 8.60 21.60
N GLY A 358 22.43 8.44 21.33
CA GLY A 358 23.03 7.13 21.02
C GLY A 358 22.93 6.75 19.55
N ALA A 359 22.73 5.45 19.29
CA ALA A 359 22.66 4.92 17.93
C ALA A 359 21.27 5.10 17.32
N GLY A 360 21.23 5.39 16.02
CA GLY A 360 19.99 5.56 15.26
C GLY A 360 20.09 6.71 14.27
N ARG A 361 19.11 6.78 13.37
CA ARG A 361 18.98 7.88 12.42
C ARG A 361 17.54 8.35 12.40
N LEU A 362 17.37 9.65 12.59
CA LEU A 362 16.06 10.30 12.52
C LEU A 362 16.06 11.28 11.34
N THR A 363 14.94 11.34 10.64
CA THR A 363 14.63 12.40 9.67
C THR A 363 13.53 13.28 10.26
N PRO A 364 13.87 14.47 10.77
CA PRO A 364 12.88 15.41 11.25
C PRO A 364 12.43 16.38 10.14
N THR A 365 11.14 16.72 10.16
CA THR A 365 10.51 17.64 9.21
C THR A 365 9.59 18.58 9.98
N LEU A 366 9.73 19.89 9.74
CA LEU A 366 8.74 20.88 10.16
C LEU A 366 7.66 20.98 9.09
N VAL A 367 6.40 20.84 9.49
CA VAL A 367 5.24 20.85 8.59
C VAL A 367 4.34 22.01 9.00
N VAL A 368 4.05 22.91 8.07
CA VAL A 368 3.20 24.09 8.33
C VAL A 368 2.01 24.09 7.39
N ARG A 369 0.80 24.08 7.95
CA ARG A 369 -0.46 24.19 7.23
C ARG A 369 -0.99 25.61 7.28
N GLN A 370 -1.25 26.18 6.12
CA GLN A 370 -1.89 27.48 5.94
C GLN A 370 -3.39 27.42 6.23
N ALA A 371 -4.00 28.57 6.52
CA ALA A 371 -5.46 28.68 6.63
C ALA A 371 -6.19 28.24 5.35
N SER A 372 -5.57 28.44 4.17
CA SER A 372 -6.06 27.95 2.87
C SER A 372 -6.07 26.43 2.75
N GLY A 373 -5.38 25.72 3.64
CA GLY A 373 -5.17 24.28 3.59
C GLY A 373 -3.89 23.84 2.89
N ALA A 374 -3.16 24.74 2.22
CA ALA A 374 -1.86 24.42 1.63
C ALA A 374 -0.84 24.07 2.72
N VAL A 375 0.02 23.07 2.45
CA VAL A 375 1.00 22.57 3.43
C VAL A 375 2.41 22.76 2.89
N ARG A 376 3.30 23.28 3.75
CA ARG A 376 4.72 23.49 3.49
C ARG A 376 5.54 22.49 4.31
N TYR A 377 6.55 21.91 3.68
CA TYR A 377 7.43 20.89 4.27
C TYR A 377 8.85 21.41 4.33
N ILE A 378 9.41 21.49 5.53
CA ILE A 378 10.74 22.02 5.79
C ILE A 378 11.60 20.87 6.30
N GLU A 379 12.45 20.37 5.41
CA GLU A 379 13.46 19.36 5.77
C GLU A 379 14.48 19.98 6.73
N MET A 380 14.77 19.27 7.82
CA MET A 380 15.69 19.74 8.85
C MET A 380 17.07 19.13 8.65
N VAL A 381 17.98 19.91 8.05
CA VAL A 381 19.35 19.48 7.76
C VAL A 381 20.11 19.29 9.07
N SER A 382 20.74 18.12 9.23
CA SER A 382 21.47 17.75 10.45
C SER A 382 20.62 17.86 11.73
N GLY A 383 19.31 17.64 11.61
CA GLY A 383 18.39 17.71 12.75
C GLY A 383 17.96 19.11 13.15
N SER A 384 18.34 20.17 12.43
CA SER A 384 17.96 21.55 12.73
C SER A 384 17.19 22.20 11.59
N GLY A 385 16.21 23.04 11.93
CA GLY A 385 15.45 23.81 10.96
C GLY A 385 14.65 24.93 11.60
N ASN A 386 14.27 25.90 10.79
CA ASN A 386 13.40 26.99 11.21
C ASN A 386 12.32 27.26 10.16
N VAL A 387 11.20 27.83 10.60
CA VAL A 387 10.11 28.22 9.72
C VAL A 387 9.32 29.37 10.33
N ALA A 388 8.96 30.35 9.50
CA ALA A 388 7.99 31.37 9.86
C ALA A 388 6.57 30.76 9.86
N VAL A 389 5.93 30.83 11.02
CA VAL A 389 4.52 30.47 11.23
C VAL A 389 3.72 31.77 11.33
N GLY A 390 2.83 32.00 10.38
CA GLY A 390 1.96 33.17 10.34
C GLY A 390 0.73 33.05 11.26
N ASN A 391 -0.03 34.13 11.35
CA ASN A 391 -1.30 34.13 12.09
C ASN A 391 -2.28 33.12 11.47
N GLY A 392 -2.83 32.22 12.29
CA GLY A 392 -3.78 31.20 11.85
C GLY A 392 -3.18 30.01 11.10
N GLU A 393 -1.85 29.96 10.94
CA GLU A 393 -1.16 28.76 10.47
C GLU A 393 -0.97 27.76 11.61
N GLU A 394 -0.88 26.48 11.24
CA GLU A 394 -0.67 25.38 12.18
C GLU A 394 0.67 24.72 11.88
N ALA A 395 1.48 24.47 12.91
CA ALA A 395 2.79 23.82 12.75
C ALA A 395 2.82 22.47 13.47
N MET A 396 3.49 21.49 12.88
CA MET A 396 3.83 20.22 13.51
C MET A 396 5.29 19.88 13.24
N LEU A 397 5.95 19.29 14.24
CA LEU A 397 7.21 18.58 14.05
C LEU A 397 6.92 17.10 13.83
N VAL A 398 7.47 16.52 12.78
CA VAL A 398 7.44 15.09 12.53
C VAL A 398 8.85 14.54 12.63
N VAL A 399 9.06 13.50 13.44
CA VAL A 399 10.37 12.87 13.64
C VAL A 399 10.27 11.39 13.29
N VAL A 400 10.94 10.95 12.23
CA VAL A 400 10.80 9.60 11.67
C VAL A 400 12.10 8.81 11.85
N ASN A 401 12.01 7.56 12.31
CA ASN A 401 13.17 6.66 12.35
C ASN A 401 13.46 6.10 10.95
N THR A 402 14.56 6.55 10.36
CA THR A 402 14.97 6.28 8.98
C THR A 402 16.35 5.61 8.97
N PRO A 403 16.44 4.33 9.37
CA PRO A 403 17.73 3.63 9.43
C PRO A 403 18.38 3.59 8.05
N ALA A 404 19.71 3.66 8.02
CA ALA A 404 20.47 3.80 6.78
C ALA A 404 20.25 2.64 5.80
N ASN A 405 19.98 1.45 6.33
CA ASN A 405 19.73 0.22 5.57
C ASN A 405 18.33 -0.31 5.87
N LEU A 406 17.76 -1.01 4.89
CA LEU A 406 16.56 -1.80 5.11
C LEU A 406 16.89 -3.05 5.94
N VAL A 407 15.90 -3.49 6.72
CA VAL A 407 16.00 -4.70 7.55
C VAL A 407 15.05 -5.74 6.98
N LEU A 408 15.53 -6.95 6.78
CA LEU A 408 14.70 -8.10 6.45
C LEU A 408 13.99 -8.58 7.72
N PHE A 409 12.84 -7.99 8.01
CA PHE A 409 12.09 -8.29 9.22
C PHE A 409 10.82 -9.09 8.95
N ASP A 410 10.52 -9.99 9.88
CA ASP A 410 9.24 -10.64 10.02
C ASP A 410 8.31 -9.71 10.83
N PRO A 411 7.19 -9.23 10.27
CA PRO A 411 6.26 -8.36 11.01
C PRO A 411 5.51 -9.03 12.17
N PHE A 412 5.32 -10.36 12.14
CA PHE A 412 4.75 -11.14 13.26
C PHE A 412 5.81 -11.48 14.33
N LYS A 413 7.08 -11.53 13.89
CA LYS A 413 8.36 -11.86 14.52
C LYS A 413 9.31 -10.70 14.86
N LEU A 414 8.85 -9.56 15.39
CA LEU A 414 9.75 -8.39 15.49
C LEU A 414 11.01 -8.66 16.35
N THR A 415 12.17 -8.29 15.81
CA THR A 415 13.48 -8.45 16.49
C THR A 415 13.85 -7.18 17.25
N ALA A 416 14.92 -7.21 18.05
CA ALA A 416 15.44 -6.01 18.70
C ALA A 416 15.83 -4.92 17.69
N GLU A 417 16.31 -5.28 16.50
CA GLU A 417 16.71 -4.33 15.47
C GLU A 417 15.53 -3.48 14.97
N THR A 418 14.34 -4.08 14.81
CA THR A 418 13.17 -3.33 14.36
C THR A 418 12.33 -2.76 15.49
N ASN A 419 12.31 -3.42 16.64
CA ASN A 419 11.43 -3.08 17.75
C ASN A 419 12.05 -2.10 18.75
N THR A 420 13.37 -1.89 18.72
CA THR A 420 14.02 -0.87 19.55
C THR A 420 13.77 0.52 18.95
N GLY A 421 13.10 1.38 19.71
CA GLY A 421 12.87 2.76 19.30
C GLY A 421 14.10 3.65 19.50
N VAL A 422 14.25 4.66 18.64
CA VAL A 422 15.34 5.65 18.72
C VAL A 422 15.02 6.71 19.76
N ASP A 423 15.95 6.94 20.70
CA ASP A 423 15.84 7.97 21.73
C ASP A 423 16.36 9.32 21.23
N TYR A 424 15.72 10.41 21.63
CA TYR A 424 16.08 11.76 21.19
C TYR A 424 15.57 12.86 22.12
N THR A 425 16.21 14.02 22.04
CA THR A 425 15.74 15.27 22.64
C THR A 425 15.43 16.30 21.56
N VAL A 426 14.56 17.25 21.88
CA VAL A 426 14.22 18.37 21.01
C VAL A 426 14.39 19.67 21.78
N GLN A 427 15.09 20.64 21.20
CA GLN A 427 15.03 22.05 21.60
C GLN A 427 14.06 22.77 20.66
N ILE A 428 13.08 23.47 21.23
CA ILE A 428 12.10 24.26 20.50
C ILE A 428 12.21 25.71 20.98
N VAL A 429 12.25 26.65 20.03
CA VAL A 429 12.24 28.11 20.25
C VAL A 429 11.10 28.71 19.41
N GLY A 430 10.33 29.63 19.99
CA GLY A 430 9.18 30.26 19.33
C GLY A 430 7.87 29.46 19.38
N ALA A 431 7.89 28.23 19.92
CA ALA A 431 6.71 27.39 20.12
C ALA A 431 6.86 26.48 21.34
N THR A 432 5.78 25.78 21.69
CA THR A 432 5.77 24.68 22.68
C THR A 432 5.15 23.42 22.08
N ALA A 433 5.57 22.24 22.52
CA ALA A 433 5.04 20.95 22.08
C ALA A 433 3.79 20.52 22.87
#